data_AF-A0A2D5MSS4-F1
#
_entry.id   AF-A0A2D5MSS4-F1
#
_cell.length_a   1.000
_cell.length_b   1.000
_cell.length_c   1.000
_cell.angle_alpha   90.00
_cell.angle_beta   90.00
_cell.angle_gamma   90.00
#
_symmetry.space_group_name_H-M   'P 1'
#
loop_
_entity.id
_entity.type
_entity.pdbx_description
1 polymer ?
#
loop_
_entity_poly.entity_id
_entity_poly.type
_entity_poly.pdbx_seq_one_letter_code
_entity_poly.pdbx_strand_id
1 'polypeptide(L)'
;MAKPLSFKDFMIVDLRPGEPEEIQYQAHKAKKAVSTSEELSIQGRRKLARNMKRRKTQLKLARKRARKRLAKTDVLKRRSRRAARGTFADKLAGKGVKKSQLSVAKKKQIEKRLKQGGWQQRMKILQRRLMPKKRRAEISRKR
;
A
#
# COMPACT_ATOMS: atom_id res chain seq x y z
N MET A 1 37.71 -20.77 48.48
CA MET A 1 38.58 -20.84 47.29
C MET A 1 37.96 -19.95 46.21
N ALA A 2 38.72 -19.03 45.63
CA ALA A 2 38.21 -18.11 44.61
C ALA A 2 37.89 -18.88 43.31
N LYS A 3 36.80 -18.50 42.64
CA LYS A 3 36.35 -19.12 41.40
C LYS A 3 37.38 -18.83 40.29
N PRO A 4 37.87 -19.84 39.54
CA PRO A 4 38.84 -19.60 38.48
C PRO A 4 38.21 -18.78 37.36
N LEU A 5 38.89 -17.71 36.96
CA LEU A 5 38.45 -16.85 35.86
C LEU A 5 38.35 -17.67 34.58
N SER A 6 37.20 -17.59 33.93
CA SER A 6 36.88 -18.29 32.70
C SER A 6 37.18 -17.40 31.50
N PHE A 7 37.40 -17.99 30.33
CA PHE A 7 37.57 -17.24 29.07
C PHE A 7 36.44 -16.22 28.81
N LYS A 8 35.24 -16.46 29.33
CA LYS A 8 34.10 -15.53 29.21
C LYS A 8 34.31 -14.22 29.96
N ASP A 9 35.11 -14.23 31.03
CA ASP A 9 35.43 -13.05 31.84
C ASP A 9 36.41 -12.13 31.09
N PHE A 10 37.10 -12.64 30.06
CA PHE A 10 37.99 -11.88 29.18
C PHE A 10 37.32 -11.40 27.87
N MET A 11 36.06 -11.76 27.63
CA MET A 11 35.34 -11.47 26.38
C MET A 11 34.39 -10.27 26.47
N ILE A 12 34.31 -9.61 27.63
CA ILE A 12 33.51 -8.39 27.79
C ILE A 12 34.30 -7.24 27.14
N VAL A 13 34.00 -6.99 25.85
CA VAL A 13 34.48 -5.81 25.16
C VAL A 13 33.65 -4.63 25.65
N ASP A 14 34.12 -4.00 26.71
CA ASP A 14 33.62 -2.72 27.21
C ASP A 14 33.63 -1.69 26.07
N LEU A 15 32.46 -1.12 25.77
CA LEU A 15 32.31 -0.17 24.66
C LEU A 15 33.04 1.16 24.92
N ARG A 16 33.23 1.51 26.21
CA ARG A 16 33.95 2.69 26.72
C ARG A 16 34.78 2.30 27.96
N PRO A 17 35.98 1.73 27.81
CA PRO A 17 36.74 1.23 28.95
C PRO A 17 37.03 2.34 29.97
N GLY A 18 36.76 2.07 31.25
CA GLY A 18 36.97 3.02 32.36
C GLY A 18 35.74 3.84 32.80
N GLU A 19 34.61 3.72 32.10
CA GLU A 19 33.36 4.39 32.47
C GLU A 19 32.45 3.50 33.34
N PRO A 20 31.59 4.08 34.20
CA PRO A 20 30.63 3.32 35.02
C PRO A 20 29.68 2.46 34.17
N GLU A 21 29.24 1.35 34.75
CA GLU A 21 28.44 0.29 34.10
C GLU A 21 27.15 0.82 33.46
N GLU A 22 26.53 1.84 34.05
CA GLU A 22 25.33 2.48 33.49
C GLU A 22 25.58 3.15 32.14
N ILE A 23 26.74 3.82 32.00
CA ILE A 23 27.14 4.48 30.75
C ILE A 23 27.44 3.44 29.68
N GLN A 24 28.05 2.32 30.08
CA GLN A 24 28.31 1.17 29.21
C GLN A 24 27.00 0.53 28.74
N TYR A 25 26.07 0.30 29.66
CA TYR A 25 24.75 -0.25 29.36
C TYR A 25 23.97 0.65 28.39
N GLN A 26 23.98 1.96 28.62
CA GLN A 26 23.36 2.92 27.71
C GLN A 26 24.04 2.93 26.33
N ALA A 27 25.36 2.86 26.26
CA ALA A 27 26.11 2.77 25.00
C ALA A 27 25.78 1.48 24.23
N HIS A 28 25.71 0.34 24.92
CA HIS A 28 25.31 -0.95 24.34
C HIS A 28 23.86 -0.91 23.83
N LYS A 29 22.94 -0.32 24.59
CA LYS A 29 21.53 -0.16 24.23
C LYS A 29 21.37 0.75 23.00
N ALA A 30 22.10 1.86 22.92
CA ALA A 30 22.09 2.77 21.77
C ALA A 30 22.62 2.09 20.49
N LYS A 31 23.75 1.36 20.59
CA LYS A 31 24.31 0.61 19.45
C LYS A 31 23.35 -0.48 18.94
N LYS A 32 22.70 -1.20 19.85
CA LYS A 32 21.72 -2.24 19.50
C LYS A 32 20.47 -1.64 18.85
N ALA A 33 19.97 -0.51 19.36
CA ALA A 33 18.79 0.18 18.81
C ALA A 33 19.00 0.68 17.37
N VAL A 34 20.20 1.18 17.05
CA VAL A 34 20.58 1.60 15.68
C VAL A 34 20.62 0.42 14.71
N SER A 35 21.05 -0.75 15.17
CA SER A 35 21.10 -1.97 14.33
C SER A 35 19.72 -2.57 14.03
N THR A 36 18.69 -2.25 14.82
CA THR A 36 17.34 -2.86 14.69
C THR A 36 16.34 -2.00 13.92
N SER A 37 16.65 -0.75 13.57
CA SER A 37 15.69 0.20 12.98
C SER A 37 15.75 0.32 11.45
N GLU A 38 16.84 -0.09 10.80
CA GLU A 38 16.94 -0.09 9.32
C GLU A 38 16.70 -1.49 8.75
N GLU A 39 15.57 -1.70 8.07
CA GLU A 39 15.28 -2.95 7.31
C GLU A 39 16.33 -3.25 6.22
N LEU A 40 17.10 -2.23 5.79
CA LEU A 40 18.16 -2.36 4.80
C LEU A 40 19.39 -1.54 5.22
N SER A 41 20.54 -2.20 5.31
CA SER A 41 21.81 -1.53 5.62
C SER A 41 22.13 -0.43 4.61
N ILE A 42 22.94 0.56 5.03
CA ILE A 42 23.44 1.65 4.17
C ILE A 42 24.03 1.11 2.85
N GLN A 43 24.76 -0.01 2.92
CA GLN A 43 25.31 -0.68 1.73
C GLN A 43 24.21 -1.22 0.80
N GLY A 44 23.16 -1.83 1.36
CA GLY A 44 21.97 -2.29 0.62
C GLY A 44 21.26 -1.14 -0.09
N ARG A 45 21.11 0.01 0.58
CA ARG A 45 20.51 1.23 -0.01
C ARG A 45 21.35 1.75 -1.19
N ARG A 46 22.67 1.85 -1.02
CA ARG A 46 23.58 2.26 -2.12
C ARG A 46 23.50 1.28 -3.31
N LYS A 47 23.39 -0.02 -3.05
CA LYS A 47 23.23 -1.05 -4.10
C LYS A 47 21.91 -0.87 -4.86
N LEU A 48 20.79 -0.67 -4.17
CA LEU A 48 19.49 -0.39 -4.79
C LEU A 48 19.50 0.89 -5.62
N ALA A 49 20.12 1.96 -5.11
CA ALA A 49 20.26 3.23 -5.83
C ALA A 49 21.07 3.05 -7.13
N ARG A 50 22.19 2.30 -7.09
CA ARG A 50 22.97 1.96 -8.29
C ARG A 50 22.14 1.13 -9.27
N ASN A 51 21.40 0.13 -8.79
CA ASN A 51 20.54 -0.71 -9.64
C ASN A 51 19.41 0.10 -10.30
N MET A 52 18.79 1.03 -9.59
CA MET A 52 17.79 1.95 -10.16
C MET A 52 18.38 2.84 -11.25
N LYS A 53 19.58 3.41 -11.02
CA LYS A 53 20.30 4.21 -12.03
C LYS A 53 20.61 3.39 -13.29
N ARG A 54 21.08 2.14 -13.13
CA ARG A 54 21.34 1.20 -14.24
C ARG A 54 20.07 0.83 -15.00
N ARG A 55 18.98 0.52 -14.29
CA ARG A 55 17.71 0.09 -14.90
C ARG A 55 16.82 1.25 -15.36
N LYS A 56 17.26 2.52 -15.28
CA LYS A 56 16.43 3.71 -15.58
C LYS A 56 15.78 3.65 -16.97
N THR A 57 16.52 3.21 -17.98
CA THR A 57 16.06 3.12 -19.38
C THR A 57 15.04 1.99 -19.55
N GLN A 58 15.33 0.81 -18.99
CA GLN A 58 14.39 -0.31 -18.98
C GLN A 58 13.09 0.06 -18.25
N LEU A 59 13.18 0.75 -17.11
CA LEU A 59 12.02 1.23 -16.36
C LEU A 59 11.21 2.26 -17.17
N LYS A 60 11.88 3.19 -17.86
CA LYS A 60 11.22 4.16 -18.77
C LYS A 60 10.45 3.43 -19.87
N LEU A 61 11.06 2.43 -20.51
CA LEU A 61 10.44 1.64 -21.55
C LEU A 61 9.29 0.78 -21.02
N ALA A 62 9.48 0.11 -19.87
CA ALA A 62 8.45 -0.66 -19.18
C ALA A 62 7.26 0.21 -18.80
N ARG A 63 7.49 1.43 -18.29
CA ARG A 63 6.44 2.42 -18.01
C ARG A 63 5.72 2.85 -19.29
N LYS A 64 6.44 3.07 -20.40
CA LYS A 64 5.83 3.39 -21.71
C LYS A 64 4.95 2.23 -22.20
N ARG A 65 5.43 0.98 -22.12
CA ARG A 65 4.68 -0.23 -22.50
C ARG A 65 3.45 -0.44 -21.60
N ALA A 66 3.61 -0.34 -20.28
CA ALA A 66 2.51 -0.47 -19.32
C ALA A 66 1.43 0.60 -19.51
N ARG A 67 1.82 1.83 -19.85
CA ARG A 67 0.87 2.90 -20.21
C ARG A 67 0.10 2.60 -21.49
N LYS A 68 0.65 1.84 -22.45
CA LYS A 68 -0.07 1.47 -23.67
C LYS A 68 -0.99 0.25 -23.48
N ARG A 69 -0.70 -0.62 -22.51
CA ARG A 69 -1.47 -1.84 -22.28
C ARG A 69 -2.91 -1.52 -21.86
N LEU A 70 -3.87 -2.17 -22.53
CA LEU A 70 -5.28 -2.07 -22.18
C LEU A 70 -5.58 -2.74 -20.84
N ALA A 71 -6.63 -2.28 -20.18
CA ALA A 71 -7.08 -2.86 -18.92
C ALA A 71 -7.62 -4.29 -19.12
N LYS A 72 -7.18 -5.22 -18.27
CA LYS A 72 -7.73 -6.59 -18.23
C LYS A 72 -9.25 -6.57 -17.99
N THR A 73 -9.94 -7.60 -18.46
CA THR A 73 -11.40 -7.76 -18.32
C THR A 73 -11.87 -7.63 -16.86
N ASP A 74 -11.13 -8.16 -15.90
CA ASP A 74 -11.49 -8.07 -14.47
C ASP A 74 -11.36 -6.66 -13.90
N VAL A 75 -10.38 -5.89 -14.39
CA VAL A 75 -10.25 -4.46 -14.04
C VAL A 75 -11.44 -3.69 -14.58
N LEU A 76 -11.87 -3.99 -15.81
CA LEU A 76 -13.06 -3.40 -16.42
C LEU A 76 -14.34 -3.79 -15.67
N LYS A 77 -14.49 -5.07 -15.26
CA LYS A 77 -15.61 -5.52 -14.41
C LYS A 77 -15.65 -4.73 -13.10
N ARG A 78 -14.52 -4.56 -12.42
CA ARG A 78 -14.42 -3.77 -11.17
C ARG A 78 -14.80 -2.30 -11.38
N ARG A 79 -14.34 -1.68 -12.47
CA ARG A 79 -14.69 -0.29 -12.84
C ARG A 79 -16.18 -0.15 -13.16
N SER A 80 -16.75 -1.07 -13.93
CA SER A 80 -18.18 -1.11 -14.25
C SER A 80 -19.03 -1.29 -12.99
N ARG A 81 -18.61 -2.17 -12.07
CA ARG A 81 -19.28 -2.38 -10.78
C ARG A 81 -19.21 -1.14 -9.89
N ARG A 82 -18.07 -0.45 -9.83
CA ARG A 82 -17.94 0.83 -9.11
C ARG A 82 -18.83 1.91 -9.70
N ALA A 83 -18.91 2.00 -11.03
CA ALA A 83 -19.80 2.95 -11.71
C ALA A 83 -21.27 2.64 -11.42
N ALA A 84 -21.69 1.38 -11.53
CA ALA A 84 -23.04 0.95 -11.17
C ALA A 84 -23.36 1.28 -9.71
N ARG A 85 -22.45 0.98 -8.77
CA ARG A 85 -22.62 1.32 -7.35
C ARG A 85 -22.80 2.83 -7.14
N GLY A 86 -22.02 3.66 -7.82
CA GLY A 86 -22.15 5.12 -7.77
C GLY A 86 -23.54 5.58 -8.22
N THR A 87 -23.99 5.12 -9.40
CA THR A 87 -25.31 5.50 -9.92
C THR A 87 -26.47 5.14 -8.98
N PHE A 88 -26.40 3.98 -8.31
CA PHE A 88 -27.41 3.60 -7.34
C PHE A 88 -27.25 4.33 -6.00
N ALA A 89 -26.02 4.65 -5.60
CA ALA A 89 -25.79 5.45 -4.40
C ALA A 89 -26.36 6.87 -4.55
N ASP A 90 -26.20 7.48 -5.72
CA ASP A 90 -26.76 8.81 -6.01
C ASP A 90 -28.30 8.74 -6.10
N LYS A 91 -28.86 7.68 -6.69
CA LYS A 91 -30.33 7.46 -6.64
C LYS A 91 -30.88 7.31 -5.22
N LEU A 92 -30.11 6.67 -4.33
CA LEU A 92 -30.49 6.49 -2.91
C LEU A 92 -30.21 7.72 -2.05
N ALA A 93 -29.38 8.65 -2.51
CA ALA A 93 -29.06 9.89 -1.82
C ALA A 93 -30.21 10.91 -1.86
N GLY A 94 -30.97 10.92 -2.95
CA GLY A 94 -32.09 11.83 -3.21
C GLY A 94 -32.05 12.37 -4.64
N LYS A 95 -33.16 12.98 -5.12
CA LYS A 95 -33.14 13.66 -6.43
C LYS A 95 -32.16 14.85 -6.35
N GLY A 96 -31.15 14.87 -7.22
CA GLY A 96 -30.18 15.97 -7.34
C GLY A 96 -29.01 15.95 -6.34
N VAL A 97 -29.03 15.10 -5.31
CA VAL A 97 -27.97 15.06 -4.28
C VAL A 97 -27.00 13.91 -4.56
N LYS A 98 -25.70 14.22 -4.58
CA LYS A 98 -24.65 13.18 -4.75
C LYS A 98 -24.33 12.52 -3.42
N LYS A 99 -23.89 11.25 -3.46
CA LYS A 99 -23.39 10.55 -2.25
C LYS A 99 -22.32 11.36 -1.49
N SER A 100 -21.50 12.13 -2.20
CA SER A 100 -20.43 12.94 -1.61
C SER A 100 -20.92 14.04 -0.68
N GLN A 101 -22.09 14.63 -0.94
CA GLN A 101 -22.64 15.79 -0.22
C GLN A 101 -23.37 15.41 1.07
N LEU A 102 -23.54 14.12 1.34
CA LEU A 102 -24.28 13.61 2.49
C LEU A 102 -23.41 13.52 3.76
N SER A 103 -24.06 13.58 4.92
CA SER A 103 -23.43 13.28 6.21
C SER A 103 -22.88 11.86 6.25
N VAL A 104 -21.87 11.62 7.10
CA VAL A 104 -21.23 10.30 7.25
C VAL A 104 -22.26 9.23 7.65
N ALA A 105 -23.22 9.57 8.51
CA ALA A 105 -24.31 8.68 8.93
C ALA A 105 -25.17 8.23 7.73
N LYS A 106 -25.60 9.19 6.89
CA LYS A 106 -26.44 8.88 5.73
C LYS A 106 -25.68 8.11 4.64
N LYS A 107 -24.38 8.40 4.47
CA LYS A 107 -23.47 7.59 3.63
C LYS A 107 -23.42 6.13 4.09
N LYS A 108 -23.27 5.89 5.39
CA LYS A 108 -23.25 4.55 6.00
C LYS A 108 -24.57 3.81 5.78
N GLN A 109 -25.71 4.48 5.95
CA GLN A 109 -27.04 3.91 5.71
C GLN A 109 -27.24 3.53 4.24
N ILE A 110 -26.86 4.40 3.30
CA ILE A 110 -26.92 4.11 1.86
C ILE A 110 -26.03 2.90 1.52
N GLU A 111 -24.84 2.81 2.11
CA GLU A 111 -23.96 1.67 1.90
C GLU A 111 -24.50 0.36 2.49
N LYS A 112 -25.19 0.41 3.63
CA LYS A 112 -25.91 -0.75 4.20
C LYS A 112 -27.03 -1.21 3.26
N ARG A 113 -27.80 -0.27 2.70
CA ARG A 113 -28.87 -0.57 1.73
C ARG A 113 -28.31 -1.15 0.43
N LEU A 114 -27.22 -0.59 -0.09
CA LEU A 114 -26.53 -1.09 -1.28
C LEU A 114 -25.93 -2.49 -1.10
N LYS A 115 -25.71 -2.95 0.14
CA LYS A 115 -25.25 -4.32 0.42
C LYS A 115 -26.37 -5.36 0.28
N GLN A 116 -27.63 -4.97 0.41
CA GLN A 116 -28.78 -5.88 0.30
C GLN A 116 -28.83 -6.59 -1.06
N GLY A 117 -29.26 -7.85 -1.06
CA GLY A 117 -29.21 -8.74 -2.23
C GLY A 117 -29.93 -8.18 -3.47
N GLY A 118 -31.13 -7.59 -3.29
CA GLY A 118 -31.88 -6.99 -4.40
C GLY A 118 -31.12 -5.85 -5.11
N TRP A 119 -30.38 -5.03 -4.35
CA TRP A 119 -29.52 -4.00 -4.93
C TRP A 119 -28.28 -4.59 -5.61
N GLN A 120 -27.73 -5.70 -5.10
CA GLN A 120 -26.62 -6.39 -5.74
C GLN A 120 -26.99 -6.97 -7.11
N GLN A 121 -28.18 -7.56 -7.22
CA GLN A 121 -28.69 -8.09 -8.48
C GLN A 121 -28.89 -6.98 -9.52
N ARG A 122 -29.53 -5.86 -9.13
CA ARG A 122 -29.69 -4.66 -9.97
C ARG A 122 -28.34 -4.09 -10.41
N MET A 123 -27.36 -4.06 -9.51
CA MET A 123 -25.97 -3.68 -9.82
C MET A 123 -25.32 -4.62 -10.85
N LYS A 124 -25.55 -5.93 -10.76
CA LYS A 124 -24.99 -6.92 -11.70
C LYS A 124 -25.55 -6.72 -13.12
N ILE A 125 -26.85 -6.43 -13.23
CA ILE A 125 -27.51 -6.14 -14.52
C ILE A 125 -26.92 -4.86 -15.14
N LEU A 126 -26.86 -3.78 -14.36
CA LEU A 126 -26.31 -2.51 -14.83
C LEU A 126 -24.81 -2.62 -15.16
N GLN A 127 -24.07 -3.41 -14.39
CA GLN A 127 -22.66 -3.70 -14.66
C GLN A 127 -22.48 -4.33 -16.05
N ARG A 128 -23.29 -5.34 -16.42
CA ARG A 128 -23.25 -5.94 -17.76
C ARG A 128 -23.49 -4.90 -18.86
N ARG A 129 -24.48 -4.02 -18.68
CA ARG A 129 -24.79 -2.93 -19.63
C ARG A 129 -23.69 -1.87 -19.74
N LEU A 130 -22.96 -1.60 -18.66
CA LEU A 130 -21.87 -0.62 -18.62
C LEU A 130 -20.54 -1.16 -19.18
N MET A 131 -20.36 -2.48 -19.28
CA MET A 131 -19.09 -3.08 -19.74
C MET A 131 -18.64 -2.58 -21.11
N PRO A 132 -19.49 -2.55 -22.17
CA PRO A 132 -19.10 -2.02 -23.46
C PRO A 132 -18.70 -0.54 -23.39
N LYS A 133 -19.48 0.27 -22.65
CA LYS A 133 -19.17 1.70 -22.44
C LYS A 133 -17.81 1.90 -21.76
N LYS A 134 -17.47 1.06 -20.76
CA LYS A 134 -16.16 1.13 -20.07
C LYS A 134 -15.01 0.63 -20.93
N ARG A 135 -15.23 -0.31 -21.86
CA ARG A 135 -14.23 -0.71 -22.88
C ARG A 135 -13.97 0.45 -23.85
N ARG A 136 -15.02 1.05 -24.41
CA ARG A 136 -14.91 2.21 -25.32
C ARG A 136 -14.19 3.39 -24.65
N ALA A 137 -14.57 3.72 -23.41
CA ALA A 137 -13.92 4.79 -22.64
C ALA A 137 -12.45 4.50 -22.27
N GLU A 138 -12.04 3.23 -22.31
CA GLU A 138 -10.66 2.83 -22.05
C GLU A 138 -9.82 2.90 -23.33
N ILE A 139 -10.39 2.50 -24.47
CA ILE A 139 -9.83 2.71 -25.80
C ILE A 139 -9.66 4.21 -26.08
N SER A 140 -10.68 5.03 -25.80
CA SER A 140 -10.64 6.48 -26.04
C SER A 140 -9.67 7.24 -25.15
N ARG A 141 -9.24 6.67 -24.02
CA ARG A 141 -8.20 7.26 -23.16
C ARG A 141 -6.79 6.93 -23.66
N LYS A 142 -6.69 5.95 -24.56
CA LYS A 142 -5.42 5.37 -25.02
C LYS A 142 -5.09 5.75 -26.45
N ARG A 143 -6.13 5.92 -27.29
CA ARG A 143 -6.05 6.72 -28.51
C ARG A 143 -5.81 8.17 -28.13
#